data_AF-A0A819LZP7-F1
#
_entry.id   AF-A0A819LZP7-F1
#
_cell.length_a   1.000
_cell.length_b   1.000
_cell.length_c   1.000
_cell.angle_alpha   90.00
_cell.angle_beta   90.00
_cell.angle_gamma   90.00
#
_symmetry.space_group_name_H-M   'P 1'
#
loop_
_entity.id
_entity.type
_entity.pdbx_description
1 polymer ?
#
loop_
_entity_poly.entity_id
_entity_poly.type
_entity_poly.pdbx_seq_one_letter_code
_entity_poly.pdbx_strand_id
1 'polypeptide(L)'
;MFSRPSLPKTHEEFTNDLAQSLLECQQITQLIFENRLNEALRKTKEHLLHSSISFMQAGMTFNQDDIEATIQALRHTTNMAKKYEPYRPWITFSLTSKPVMTEEELHAKLVYAEALLIRALLTFIQDQGLFSFISGALKIKECHDLFAKLAKNNDPSRFSSTISHEHFDSGVRMGNGAFNLMIANLPQRIIRCLEFAGFSGDRDFGLKELETSAMSNGLRAPLSALLLLGYHTFAAHIFGNSDGDLEKSHMLIEHYLKRNSN
;
A
#
# COMPACT_ATOMS: atom_id res chain seq x y z
N MET A 1 23.20 -9.53 -10.61
CA MET A 1 22.43 -10.34 -11.59
C MET A 1 21.31 -11.02 -10.82
N PHE A 2 20.11 -10.43 -10.82
CA PHE A 2 18.99 -10.87 -9.99
C PHE A 2 18.38 -12.15 -10.60
N SER A 3 18.34 -13.24 -9.85
CA SER A 3 17.67 -14.47 -10.27
C SER A 3 16.15 -14.28 -10.18
N ARG A 4 15.42 -14.60 -11.26
CA ARG A 4 13.97 -14.44 -11.36
C ARG A 4 13.24 -15.28 -10.28
N PRO A 5 12.37 -14.68 -9.45
CA PRO A 5 11.55 -15.44 -8.51
C PRO A 5 10.38 -16.11 -9.25
N SER A 6 10.21 -17.40 -9.05
CA SER A 6 9.04 -18.15 -9.52
C SER A 6 7.85 -17.91 -8.60
N LEU A 7 6.68 -17.62 -9.18
CA LEU A 7 5.40 -17.57 -8.45
C LEU A 7 5.20 -18.86 -7.64
N PRO A 8 4.74 -18.77 -6.37
CA PRO A 8 4.44 -19.95 -5.57
C PRO A 8 3.37 -20.80 -6.25
N LYS A 9 3.65 -22.10 -6.41
CA LYS A 9 2.73 -23.08 -7.00
C LYS A 9 1.80 -23.62 -5.91
N THR A 10 0.49 -23.48 -6.18
CA THR A 10 -0.68 -24.22 -5.65
C THR A 10 -1.07 -24.10 -4.17
N HIS A 11 -2.32 -23.65 -3.99
CA HIS A 11 -3.33 -24.02 -2.98
C HIS A 11 -2.84 -24.70 -1.69
N GLU A 12 -2.46 -23.91 -0.69
CA GLU A 12 -2.67 -24.29 0.71
C GLU A 12 -3.84 -23.45 1.24
N GLU A 13 -4.84 -24.11 1.84
CA GLU A 13 -5.91 -23.44 2.57
C GLU A 13 -5.28 -22.63 3.72
N PHE A 14 -5.40 -21.31 3.66
CA PHE A 14 -4.96 -20.41 4.71
C PHE A 14 -5.85 -20.59 5.95
N THR A 15 -5.42 -21.46 6.86
CA THR A 15 -5.94 -21.58 8.23
C THR A 15 -4.93 -21.03 9.23
N ASN A 16 -4.30 -19.91 8.92
CA ASN A 16 -3.45 -19.20 9.88
C ASN A 16 -4.24 -18.10 10.58
N ASP A 17 -4.11 -18.04 11.90
CA ASP A 17 -4.61 -16.96 12.75
C ASP A 17 -4.01 -15.61 12.30
N LEU A 18 -4.82 -14.55 12.26
CA LEU A 18 -4.41 -13.21 11.81
C LEU A 18 -3.17 -12.72 12.59
N ALA A 19 -3.14 -12.98 13.90
CA ALA A 19 -2.02 -12.62 14.75
C ALA A 19 -0.71 -13.32 14.33
N GLN A 20 -0.80 -14.60 13.96
CA GLN A 20 0.34 -15.38 13.47
C GLN A 20 0.84 -14.85 12.12
N SER A 21 -0.06 -14.56 11.18
CA SER A 21 0.30 -13.98 9.88
C SER A 21 0.96 -12.60 10.02
N LEU A 22 0.49 -11.76 10.95
CA LEU A 22 1.09 -10.45 11.22
C LEU A 22 2.51 -10.57 11.79
N LEU A 23 2.73 -11.51 12.71
CA LEU A 23 4.05 -11.78 13.29
C LEU A 23 5.05 -12.29 12.24
N GLU A 24 4.61 -13.23 11.38
CA GLU A 24 5.43 -13.73 10.27
C GLU A 24 5.80 -12.60 9.30
N CYS A 25 4.86 -11.72 8.98
CA CYS A 25 5.12 -10.57 8.13
C CYS A 25 6.18 -9.64 8.74
N GLN A 26 6.13 -9.39 10.06
CA GLN A 26 7.11 -8.53 10.73
C GLN A 26 8.53 -9.12 10.65
N GLN A 27 8.69 -10.43 10.80
CA GLN A 27 9.98 -11.10 10.65
C GLN A 27 10.52 -11.00 9.21
N ILE A 28 9.66 -11.18 8.21
CA ILE A 28 10.04 -11.05 6.81
C ILE A 28 10.45 -9.60 6.49
N THR A 29 9.77 -8.62 7.05
CA THR A 29 10.12 -7.21 6.90
C THR A 29 11.52 -6.90 7.42
N GLN A 30 11.96 -7.56 8.49
CA GLN A 30 13.34 -7.44 8.97
C GLN A 30 14.36 -7.91 7.92
N LEU A 31 14.08 -9.03 7.24
CA LEU A 31 14.95 -9.53 6.16
C LEU A 31 15.05 -8.56 4.98
N ILE A 32 13.99 -7.80 4.70
CA ILE A 32 14.00 -6.74 3.67
C ILE A 32 15.00 -5.65 4.06
N PHE A 33 14.97 -5.20 5.33
CA PHE A 33 15.90 -4.19 5.83
C PHE A 33 17.36 -4.64 5.84
N GLU A 34 17.60 -5.93 6.10
CA GLU A 34 18.93 -6.53 6.01
C GLU A 34 19.42 -6.70 4.56
N ASN A 35 18.71 -6.15 3.58
CA ASN A 35 18.99 -6.30 2.15
C ASN A 35 18.96 -7.77 1.68
N ARG A 36 18.22 -8.63 2.38
CA ARG A 36 18.06 -10.07 2.07
C ARG A 36 16.74 -10.32 1.34
N LEU A 37 16.48 -9.51 0.30
CA LEU A 37 15.21 -9.53 -0.45
C LEU A 37 14.85 -10.91 -1.03
N ASN A 38 15.83 -11.66 -1.53
CA ASN A 38 15.60 -13.00 -2.09
C ASN A 38 15.16 -14.01 -1.02
N GLU A 39 15.69 -13.87 0.20
CA GLU A 39 15.29 -14.72 1.31
C GLU A 39 13.92 -14.34 1.85
N ALA A 40 13.64 -13.03 1.94
CA ALA A 40 12.32 -12.51 2.27
C ALA A 40 11.26 -13.08 1.30
N LEU A 41 11.49 -12.98 -0.02
CA LEU A 41 10.59 -13.53 -1.03
C LEU A 41 10.36 -15.03 -0.88
N ARG A 42 11.42 -15.80 -0.61
CA ARG A 42 11.31 -17.26 -0.45
C ARG A 42 10.53 -17.65 0.82
N LYS A 43 10.63 -16.86 1.89
CA LYS A 43 9.92 -17.10 3.15
C LYS A 43 8.49 -16.56 3.16
N THR A 44 8.15 -15.66 2.25
CA THR A 44 6.84 -15.01 2.23
C THR A 44 5.77 -15.94 1.69
N LYS A 45 4.84 -16.34 2.56
CA LYS A 45 3.60 -17.02 2.18
C LYS A 45 2.46 -16.02 1.92
N GLU A 46 2.48 -14.88 2.59
CA GLU A 46 1.45 -13.84 2.47
C GLU A 46 1.54 -13.08 1.14
N HIS A 47 0.49 -13.21 0.32
CA HIS A 47 0.49 -12.71 -1.06
C HIS A 47 0.68 -11.20 -1.18
N LEU A 48 0.16 -10.42 -0.23
CA LEU A 48 0.35 -8.97 -0.26
C LEU A 48 1.78 -8.57 0.08
N LEU A 49 2.37 -9.19 1.10
CA LEU A 49 3.76 -8.90 1.46
C LEU A 49 4.68 -9.28 0.31
N HIS A 50 4.43 -10.41 -0.34
CA HIS A 50 5.13 -10.82 -1.55
C HIS A 50 4.94 -9.78 -2.67
N SER A 51 3.71 -9.33 -2.92
CA SER A 51 3.42 -8.30 -3.94
C SER A 51 4.11 -6.97 -3.63
N SER A 52 4.22 -6.60 -2.35
CA SER A 52 4.89 -5.37 -1.92
C SER A 52 6.41 -5.45 -2.09
N ILE A 53 7.01 -6.61 -1.80
CA ILE A 53 8.43 -6.85 -2.06
C ILE A 53 8.72 -6.86 -3.56
N SER A 54 7.88 -7.53 -4.36
CA SER A 54 8.00 -7.51 -5.82
C SER A 54 7.81 -6.10 -6.39
N PHE A 55 6.90 -5.29 -5.84
CA PHE A 55 6.75 -3.89 -6.22
C PHE A 55 8.02 -3.08 -5.94
N MET A 56 8.63 -3.22 -4.76
CA MET A 56 9.91 -2.58 -4.47
C MET A 56 10.98 -2.98 -5.49
N GLN A 57 11.07 -4.27 -5.84
CA GLN A 57 12.01 -4.75 -6.87
C GLN A 57 11.73 -4.15 -8.25
N ALA A 58 10.47 -4.20 -8.72
CA ALA A 58 10.09 -3.66 -10.02
C ALA A 58 10.31 -2.14 -10.11
N GLY A 59 10.06 -1.41 -9.02
CA GLY A 59 10.33 0.02 -8.91
C GLY A 59 11.83 0.35 -8.92
N MET A 60 12.68 -0.52 -8.36
CA MET A 60 14.14 -0.33 -8.41
C MET A 60 14.74 -0.69 -9.77
N THR A 61 14.22 -1.72 -10.46
CA THR A 61 14.78 -2.18 -11.74
C THR A 61 14.21 -1.45 -12.95
N PHE A 62 13.00 -0.87 -12.84
CA PHE A 62 12.22 -0.32 -13.96
C PHE A 62 12.11 -1.27 -15.16
N ASN A 63 12.26 -2.58 -14.93
CA ASN A 63 12.22 -3.59 -15.97
C ASN A 63 10.76 -3.97 -16.25
N GLN A 64 10.38 -3.93 -17.52
CA GLN A 64 9.00 -4.17 -17.94
C GLN A 64 8.51 -5.58 -17.57
N ASP A 65 9.38 -6.59 -17.61
CA ASP A 65 9.08 -7.95 -17.17
C ASP A 65 8.76 -8.01 -15.65
N ASP A 66 9.51 -7.26 -14.84
CA ASP A 66 9.34 -7.22 -13.38
C ASP A 66 8.05 -6.46 -13.01
N ILE A 67 7.73 -5.40 -13.75
CA ILE A 67 6.47 -4.65 -13.61
C ILE A 67 5.27 -5.54 -13.96
N GLU A 68 5.31 -6.27 -15.08
CA GLU A 68 4.26 -7.20 -15.49
C GLU A 68 4.04 -8.30 -14.45
N ALA A 69 5.12 -8.93 -13.97
CA ALA A 69 5.06 -9.94 -12.92
C ALA A 69 4.43 -9.40 -11.63
N THR A 70 4.79 -8.17 -11.25
CA THR A 70 4.20 -7.50 -10.08
C THR A 70 2.71 -7.23 -10.27
N ILE A 71 2.28 -6.76 -11.45
CA ILE A 71 0.86 -6.55 -11.77
C ILE A 71 0.08 -7.87 -11.67
N GLN A 72 0.65 -8.99 -12.12
CA GLN A 72 0.02 -10.30 -12.02
C GLN A 72 -0.13 -10.75 -10.55
N ALA A 73 0.91 -10.58 -9.74
CA ALA A 73 0.84 -10.86 -8.29
C ALA A 73 -0.23 -10.00 -7.60
N LEU A 74 -0.29 -8.70 -7.91
CA LEU A 74 -1.31 -7.78 -7.38
C LEU A 74 -2.73 -8.17 -7.81
N ARG A 75 -2.93 -8.68 -9.03
CA ARG A 75 -4.24 -9.22 -9.45
C ARG A 75 -4.65 -10.39 -8.57
N HIS A 76 -3.73 -11.31 -8.28
CA HIS A 76 -3.99 -12.44 -7.39
C HIS A 76 -4.38 -11.95 -5.99
N THR A 77 -3.61 -11.03 -5.41
CA THR A 77 -3.89 -10.40 -4.11
C THR A 77 -5.27 -9.74 -4.08
N THR A 78 -5.62 -8.95 -5.10
CA THR A 78 -6.95 -8.32 -5.18
C THR A 78 -8.09 -9.34 -5.25
N ASN A 79 -7.91 -10.45 -5.99
CA ASN A 79 -8.94 -11.47 -6.13
C ASN A 79 -9.13 -12.28 -4.84
N MET A 80 -8.05 -12.53 -4.09
CA MET A 80 -8.14 -13.17 -2.77
C MET A 80 -8.82 -12.26 -1.76
N ALA A 81 -8.39 -11.00 -1.66
CA ALA A 81 -8.96 -10.05 -0.71
C ALA A 81 -10.47 -9.82 -0.95
N LYS A 82 -10.92 -9.82 -2.22
CA LYS A 82 -12.35 -9.76 -2.56
C LYS A 82 -13.18 -10.92 -2.04
N LYS A 83 -12.60 -12.10 -1.81
CA LYS A 83 -13.33 -13.25 -1.25
C LYS A 83 -13.75 -13.04 0.21
N TYR A 84 -13.09 -12.11 0.91
CA TYR A 84 -13.46 -11.69 2.26
C TYR A 84 -14.56 -10.61 2.25
N GLU A 85 -15.10 -10.22 1.09
CA GLU A 85 -16.27 -9.37 1.02
C GLU A 85 -17.53 -10.20 1.33
N PRO A 86 -18.27 -9.89 2.40
CA PRO A 86 -19.43 -10.69 2.77
C PRO A 86 -20.52 -10.56 1.70
N TYR A 87 -21.09 -11.69 1.29
CA TYR A 87 -22.31 -11.69 0.46
C TYR A 87 -23.47 -11.10 1.27
N ARG A 88 -23.94 -9.91 0.87
CA ARG A 88 -25.10 -9.24 1.49
C ARG A 88 -26.25 -9.18 0.49
N PRO A 89 -27.26 -10.07 0.57
CA PRO A 89 -28.42 -9.99 -0.29
C PRO A 89 -29.18 -8.68 -0.02
N TRP A 90 -29.58 -8.00 -1.09
CA TRP A 90 -30.27 -6.70 -1.12
C TRP A 90 -31.48 -6.57 -0.17
N ILE A 91 -32.07 -7.71 0.23
CA ILE A 91 -33.27 -7.83 1.06
C ILE A 91 -32.97 -7.59 2.56
N THR A 92 -31.70 -7.62 2.99
CA THR A 92 -31.31 -7.42 4.40
C THR A 92 -31.05 -5.95 4.79
N PHE A 93 -31.53 -4.99 4.00
CA PHE A 93 -31.48 -3.56 4.32
C PHE A 93 -32.48 -3.21 5.44
N SER A 94 -32.32 -3.84 6.61
CA SER A 94 -32.98 -3.45 7.85
C SER A 94 -32.58 -2.00 8.18
N LEU A 95 -33.59 -1.18 8.43
CA LEU A 95 -33.56 0.28 8.47
C LEU A 95 -32.80 0.89 9.67
N THR A 96 -32.04 0.13 10.46
CA THR A 96 -31.52 0.64 11.74
C THR A 96 -30.04 0.41 12.07
N SER A 97 -29.25 -0.32 11.28
CA SER A 97 -27.79 -0.35 11.50
C SER A 97 -27.04 -0.96 10.33
N LYS A 98 -26.12 -0.20 9.73
CA LYS A 98 -25.13 -0.78 8.81
C LYS A 98 -24.31 -1.83 9.59
N PRO A 99 -24.16 -3.07 9.09
CA PRO A 99 -23.38 -4.08 9.78
C PRO A 99 -21.93 -3.61 9.97
N VAL A 100 -21.44 -3.70 11.20
CA VAL A 100 -20.06 -3.37 11.58
C VAL A 100 -19.15 -4.45 10.98
N MET A 101 -18.07 -4.04 10.30
CA MET A 101 -17.10 -5.00 9.73
C MET A 101 -16.30 -5.73 10.83
N THR A 102 -15.84 -6.95 10.57
CA THR A 102 -14.89 -7.61 11.48
C THR A 102 -13.47 -7.08 11.31
N GLU A 103 -12.57 -7.41 12.24
CA GLU A 103 -11.14 -7.08 12.16
C GLU A 103 -10.49 -7.67 10.90
N GLU A 104 -10.78 -8.93 10.60
CA GLU A 104 -10.27 -9.63 9.41
C GLU A 104 -10.79 -8.98 8.13
N GLU A 105 -12.07 -8.60 8.10
CA GLU A 105 -12.65 -7.86 6.97
C GLU A 105 -11.99 -6.48 6.78
N LEU A 106 -11.59 -5.82 7.87
CA LEU A 106 -10.86 -4.54 7.80
C LEU A 106 -9.48 -4.75 7.19
N HIS A 107 -8.68 -5.68 7.71
CA HIS A 107 -7.35 -6.00 7.18
C HIS A 107 -7.41 -6.48 5.72
N ALA A 108 -8.38 -7.32 5.36
CA ALA A 108 -8.55 -7.77 3.98
C ALA A 108 -8.90 -6.61 3.05
N LYS A 109 -9.75 -5.66 3.47
CA LYS A 109 -10.05 -4.47 2.66
C LYS A 109 -8.88 -3.50 2.55
N LEU A 110 -8.07 -3.38 3.60
CA LEU A 110 -6.82 -2.63 3.54
C LEU A 110 -5.88 -3.23 2.50
N VAL A 111 -5.68 -4.55 2.54
CA VAL A 111 -4.89 -5.29 1.55
C VAL A 111 -5.40 -5.07 0.12
N TYR A 112 -6.73 -5.12 -0.06
CA TYR A 112 -7.35 -4.84 -1.34
C TYR A 112 -7.07 -3.42 -1.84
N ALA A 113 -7.22 -2.42 -0.98
CA ALA A 113 -7.01 -1.01 -1.32
C ALA A 113 -5.54 -0.73 -1.69
N GLU A 114 -4.59 -1.26 -0.91
CA GLU A 114 -3.15 -1.16 -1.19
C GLU A 114 -2.80 -1.81 -2.54
N ALA A 115 -3.30 -3.02 -2.81
CA ALA A 115 -3.03 -3.69 -4.07
C ALA A 115 -3.66 -2.97 -5.28
N LEU A 116 -4.84 -2.36 -5.09
CA LEU A 116 -5.49 -1.53 -6.11
C LEU A 116 -4.67 -0.27 -6.40
N LEU A 117 -4.14 0.39 -5.36
CA LEU A 117 -3.29 1.58 -5.47
C LEU A 117 -2.02 1.27 -6.25
N ILE A 118 -1.27 0.24 -5.84
CA ILE A 118 -0.01 -0.14 -6.49
C ILE A 118 -0.26 -0.52 -7.96
N ARG A 119 -1.35 -1.24 -8.25
CA ARG A 119 -1.68 -1.60 -9.63
C ARG A 119 -2.03 -0.38 -10.47
N ALA A 120 -2.76 0.59 -9.92
CA ALA A 120 -3.06 1.85 -10.62
C ALA A 120 -1.77 2.61 -10.93
N LEU A 121 -0.83 2.67 -9.97
CA LEU A 121 0.50 3.26 -10.13
C LEU A 121 1.30 2.59 -11.26
N LEU A 122 1.46 1.27 -11.23
CA LEU A 122 2.22 0.54 -12.25
C LEU A 122 1.59 0.67 -13.65
N THR A 123 0.26 0.69 -13.73
CA THR A 123 -0.45 0.91 -15.01
C THR A 123 -0.14 2.29 -15.57
N PHE A 124 -0.07 3.32 -14.71
CA PHE A 124 0.31 4.67 -15.12
C PHE A 124 1.76 4.75 -15.62
N ILE A 125 2.69 4.03 -14.98
CA ILE A 125 4.09 3.97 -15.42
C ILE A 125 4.24 3.29 -16.79
N GLN A 126 3.44 2.25 -17.07
CA GLN A 126 3.49 1.53 -18.35
C GLN A 126 2.89 2.31 -19.52
N ASP A 127 1.90 3.17 -19.29
CA ASP A 127 1.18 3.83 -20.36
C ASP A 127 1.78 5.20 -20.71
N GLN A 128 2.45 5.29 -21.87
CA GLN A 128 3.01 6.55 -22.37
C GLN A 128 1.92 7.54 -22.83
N GLY A 129 0.66 7.11 -22.94
CA GLY A 129 -0.48 7.93 -23.34
C GLY A 129 -1.42 8.26 -22.17
N LEU A 130 -1.61 9.55 -21.90
CA LEU A 130 -2.56 10.08 -20.91
C LEU A 130 -4.05 9.80 -21.24
N PHE A 131 -4.36 8.87 -22.16
CA PHE A 131 -5.71 8.58 -22.69
C PHE A 131 -6.40 7.36 -22.04
N SER A 132 -5.69 6.52 -21.30
CA SER A 132 -6.28 5.50 -20.38
C SER A 132 -6.83 6.10 -19.07
N PHE A 133 -6.74 7.43 -18.94
CA PHE A 133 -6.92 8.17 -17.70
C PHE A 133 -8.35 8.13 -17.14
N ILE A 134 -9.39 7.94 -17.96
CA ILE A 134 -10.80 7.91 -17.50
C ILE A 134 -11.11 6.57 -16.79
N SER A 135 -10.67 5.44 -17.35
CA SER A 135 -10.78 4.14 -16.67
C SER A 135 -9.83 4.04 -15.47
N GLY A 136 -8.69 4.75 -15.50
CA GLY A 136 -7.81 4.94 -14.36
C GLY A 136 -8.46 5.76 -13.24
N ALA A 137 -9.12 6.87 -13.57
CA ALA A 137 -9.77 7.77 -12.61
C ALA A 137 -10.87 7.08 -11.79
N LEU A 138 -11.64 6.17 -12.39
CA LEU A 138 -12.63 5.37 -11.64
C LEU A 138 -11.99 4.46 -10.60
N LYS A 139 -10.86 3.81 -10.94
CA LYS A 139 -10.11 2.95 -9.99
C LYS A 139 -9.41 3.78 -8.92
N ILE A 140 -8.91 4.96 -9.28
CA ILE A 140 -8.35 5.93 -8.34
C ILE A 140 -9.44 6.39 -7.36
N LYS A 141 -10.64 6.68 -7.84
CA LYS A 141 -11.80 7.00 -7.00
C LYS A 141 -12.19 5.86 -6.07
N GLU A 142 -12.26 4.62 -6.59
CA GLU A 142 -12.51 3.43 -5.78
C GLU A 142 -11.47 3.30 -4.66
N CYS A 143 -10.20 3.52 -4.97
CA CYS A 143 -9.10 3.51 -4.01
C CYS A 143 -9.27 4.59 -2.92
N HIS A 144 -9.56 5.83 -3.34
CA HIS A 144 -9.84 6.95 -2.42
C HIS A 144 -10.99 6.63 -1.45
N ASP A 145 -12.12 6.18 -1.99
CA ASP A 145 -13.33 5.91 -1.21
C ASP A 145 -13.11 4.74 -0.22
N LEU A 146 -12.30 3.75 -0.61
CA LEU A 146 -11.90 2.65 0.26
C LEU A 146 -11.04 3.12 1.41
N PHE A 147 -9.97 3.90 1.16
CA PHE A 147 -9.12 4.40 2.22
C PHE A 147 -9.85 5.36 3.16
N ALA A 148 -10.70 6.24 2.63
CA ALA A 148 -11.57 7.10 3.44
C ALA A 148 -12.53 6.28 4.33
N LYS A 149 -13.05 5.16 3.81
CA LYS A 149 -13.88 4.23 4.58
C LYS A 149 -13.07 3.53 5.66
N LEU A 150 -11.87 3.04 5.36
CA LEU A 150 -11.00 2.36 6.33
C LEU A 150 -10.58 3.31 7.46
N ALA A 151 -10.22 4.55 7.15
CA ALA A 151 -9.90 5.59 8.13
C ALA A 151 -11.07 5.87 9.10
N LYS A 152 -12.30 5.94 8.59
CA LYS A 152 -13.51 6.08 9.44
C LYS A 152 -13.78 4.87 10.35
N ASN A 153 -13.22 3.72 10.00
CA ASN A 153 -13.42 2.45 10.69
C ASN A 153 -12.23 2.06 11.58
N ASN A 154 -11.21 2.93 11.65
CA ASN A 154 -9.97 2.76 12.40
C ASN A 154 -10.17 3.13 13.88
N ASP A 155 -11.00 2.34 14.55
CA ASP A 155 -11.26 2.46 15.99
C ASP A 155 -10.52 1.34 16.73
N PRO A 156 -9.62 1.64 17.68
CA PRO A 156 -8.87 0.64 18.44
C PRO A 156 -9.75 -0.43 19.10
N SER A 157 -11.00 -0.10 19.48
CA SER A 157 -11.93 -1.03 20.12
C SER A 157 -12.39 -2.17 19.22
N ARG A 158 -12.12 -2.07 17.90
CA ARG A 158 -12.49 -3.05 16.90
C ARG A 158 -11.42 -4.10 16.63
N PHE A 159 -10.30 -4.03 17.35
CA PHE A 159 -9.17 -4.91 17.18
C PHE A 159 -8.96 -5.72 18.46
N SER A 160 -8.70 -7.01 18.28
CA SER A 160 -8.37 -7.97 19.32
C SER A 160 -7.11 -7.62 20.11
N SER A 161 -6.20 -6.85 19.51
CA SER A 161 -4.94 -6.44 20.12
C SER A 161 -4.45 -5.07 19.62
N THR A 162 -3.64 -4.41 20.44
CA THR A 162 -2.94 -3.17 20.05
C THR A 162 -2.02 -3.38 18.86
N ILE A 163 -1.38 -4.55 18.76
CA ILE A 163 -0.47 -4.91 17.66
C ILE A 163 -1.24 -4.94 16.34
N SER A 164 -2.39 -5.63 16.31
CA SER A 164 -3.20 -5.69 15.10
C SER A 164 -3.75 -4.32 14.67
N HIS A 165 -4.21 -3.52 15.64
CA HIS A 165 -4.62 -2.15 15.38
C HIS A 165 -3.46 -1.30 14.82
N GLU A 166 -2.26 -1.40 15.40
CA GLU A 166 -1.09 -0.64 14.93
C GLU A 166 -0.70 -1.02 13.50
N HIS A 167 -0.75 -2.30 13.13
CA HIS A 167 -0.56 -2.73 11.75
C HIS A 167 -1.63 -2.16 10.81
N PHE A 168 -2.90 -2.16 11.22
CA PHE A 168 -3.99 -1.60 10.43
C PHE A 168 -3.87 -0.07 10.28
N ASP A 169 -3.70 0.66 11.37
CA ASP A 169 -3.53 2.12 11.39
C ASP A 169 -2.35 2.53 10.51
N SER A 170 -1.19 1.85 10.64
CA SER A 170 -0.04 2.12 9.77
C SER A 170 -0.34 1.93 8.30
N GLY A 171 -1.09 0.89 7.91
CA GLY A 171 -1.41 0.67 6.51
C GLY A 171 -2.43 1.66 5.97
N VAL A 172 -3.42 2.06 6.77
CA VAL A 172 -4.38 3.12 6.40
C VAL A 172 -3.64 4.44 6.18
N ARG A 173 -2.75 4.82 7.10
CA ARG A 173 -1.94 6.04 6.98
C ARG A 173 -1.00 5.98 5.78
N MET A 174 -0.29 4.86 5.58
CA MET A 174 0.56 4.67 4.42
C MET A 174 -0.23 4.84 3.12
N GLY A 175 -1.39 4.18 3.01
CA GLY A 175 -2.23 4.22 1.82
C GLY A 175 -2.79 5.62 1.54
N ASN A 176 -3.33 6.30 2.55
CA ASN A 176 -3.78 7.70 2.45
C ASN A 176 -2.64 8.62 2.02
N GLY A 177 -1.48 8.45 2.65
CA GLY A 177 -0.27 9.23 2.39
C GLY A 177 0.22 9.08 0.95
N ALA A 178 0.39 7.83 0.52
CA ALA A 178 0.81 7.46 -0.82
C ALA A 178 -0.19 7.94 -1.89
N PHE A 179 -1.48 7.75 -1.64
CA PHE A 179 -2.54 8.20 -2.55
C PHE A 179 -2.50 9.72 -2.74
N ASN A 180 -2.50 10.49 -1.65
CA ASN A 180 -2.55 11.94 -1.72
C ASN A 180 -1.31 12.53 -2.38
N LEU A 181 -0.11 12.02 -2.04
CA LEU A 181 1.12 12.41 -2.72
C LEU A 181 1.08 12.07 -4.20
N MET A 182 0.62 10.88 -4.58
CA MET A 182 0.52 10.49 -5.98
C MET A 182 -0.32 11.52 -6.76
N ILE A 183 -1.55 11.80 -6.30
CA ILE A 183 -2.45 12.71 -7.00
C ILE A 183 -1.88 14.12 -7.08
N ALA A 184 -1.28 14.62 -5.99
CA ALA A 184 -0.69 15.96 -5.92
C ALA A 184 0.53 16.15 -6.84
N ASN A 185 1.13 15.07 -7.35
CA ASN A 185 2.27 15.11 -8.26
C ASN A 185 1.90 14.77 -9.72
N LEU A 186 0.62 14.51 -10.01
CA LEU A 186 0.19 14.28 -11.39
C LEU A 186 0.18 15.60 -12.20
N PRO A 187 0.31 15.54 -13.54
CA PRO A 187 0.18 16.71 -14.40
C PRO A 187 -1.14 17.47 -14.18
N GLN A 188 -1.12 18.81 -14.31
CA GLN A 188 -2.31 19.66 -14.07
C GLN A 188 -3.56 19.33 -14.92
N ARG A 189 -3.38 18.72 -16.09
CA ARG A 189 -4.51 18.27 -16.92
C ARG A 189 -5.27 17.11 -16.27
N ILE A 190 -4.52 16.24 -15.58
CA ILE A 190 -5.03 15.08 -14.89
C ILE A 190 -5.75 15.50 -13.60
N ILE A 191 -5.11 16.35 -12.80
CA ILE A 191 -5.67 16.80 -11.51
C ILE A 191 -7.08 17.36 -11.73
N ARG A 192 -7.26 18.22 -12.73
CA ARG A 192 -8.58 18.78 -13.08
C ARG A 192 -9.65 17.74 -13.42
N CYS A 193 -9.28 16.64 -14.08
CA CYS A 193 -10.22 15.55 -14.36
C CYS A 193 -10.65 14.82 -13.07
N LEU A 194 -9.73 14.66 -12.13
CA LEU A 194 -10.00 14.00 -10.85
C LEU A 194 -10.82 14.90 -9.91
N GLU A 195 -10.53 16.20 -9.89
CA GLU A 195 -11.31 17.21 -9.16
C GLU A 195 -12.75 17.23 -9.63
N PHE A 196 -12.97 17.18 -10.95
CA PHE A 196 -14.31 17.04 -11.52
C PHE A 196 -15.02 15.74 -11.08
N ALA A 197 -14.27 14.65 -10.90
CA ALA A 197 -14.79 13.40 -10.36
C ALA A 197 -15.05 13.45 -8.83
N GLY A 198 -14.68 14.54 -8.16
CA GLY A 198 -14.98 14.84 -6.77
C GLY A 198 -13.87 14.50 -5.76
N PHE A 199 -12.61 14.40 -6.19
CA PHE A 199 -11.49 14.18 -5.29
C PHE A 199 -10.22 14.90 -5.77
N SER A 200 -9.38 15.27 -4.81
CA SER A 200 -8.10 15.96 -5.06
C SER A 200 -7.02 15.35 -4.15
N GLY A 201 -5.75 15.55 -4.51
CA GLY A 201 -4.63 15.16 -3.65
C GLY A 201 -4.23 16.32 -2.74
N ASP A 202 -3.99 16.04 -1.47
CA ASP A 202 -3.41 16.98 -0.51
C ASP A 202 -1.98 16.56 -0.15
N ARG A 203 -0.99 17.29 -0.67
CA ARG A 203 0.43 16.95 -0.48
C ARG A 203 0.83 16.96 0.99
N ASP A 204 0.43 17.96 1.75
CA ASP A 204 0.88 18.15 3.13
C ASP A 204 0.25 17.11 4.05
N PHE A 205 -1.04 16.84 3.85
CA PHE A 205 -1.71 15.71 4.49
C PHE A 205 -1.02 14.39 4.13
N GLY A 206 -0.68 14.22 2.85
CA GLY A 206 -0.02 13.02 2.34
C GLY A 206 1.34 12.76 3.01
N LEU A 207 2.18 13.79 3.11
CA LEU A 207 3.48 13.74 3.78
C LEU A 207 3.32 13.41 5.27
N LYS A 208 2.40 14.09 5.95
CA LYS A 208 2.16 13.88 7.39
C LYS A 208 1.72 12.46 7.72
N GLU A 209 0.82 11.89 6.91
CA GLU A 209 0.35 10.52 7.10
C GLU A 209 1.47 9.49 6.88
N LEU A 210 2.31 9.70 5.85
CA LEU A 210 3.48 8.85 5.63
C LEU A 210 4.50 8.98 6.75
N GLU A 211 4.79 10.20 7.23
CA GLU A 211 5.71 10.44 8.36
C GLU A 211 5.22 9.71 9.61
N THR A 212 3.92 9.84 9.93
CA THR A 212 3.31 9.18 11.08
C THR A 212 3.38 7.65 10.96
N SER A 213 3.05 7.11 9.78
CA SER A 213 3.17 5.68 9.51
C SER A 213 4.62 5.19 9.61
N ALA A 214 5.57 5.95 9.06
CA ALA A 214 6.98 5.60 9.03
C ALA A 214 7.62 5.56 10.43
N MET A 215 7.07 6.30 11.40
CA MET A 215 7.51 6.29 12.80
C MET A 215 6.79 5.25 13.67
N SER A 216 5.80 4.53 13.13
CA SER A 216 5.08 3.48 13.87
C SER A 216 5.87 2.17 13.98
N ASN A 217 5.35 1.19 14.74
CA ASN A 217 5.81 -0.20 14.69
C ASN A 217 5.00 -1.06 13.72
N GLY A 218 4.13 -0.42 12.94
CA GLY A 218 3.28 -1.11 11.99
C GLY A 218 4.07 -1.68 10.81
N LEU A 219 3.47 -2.63 10.12
CA LEU A 219 4.12 -3.41 9.07
C LEU A 219 4.44 -2.54 7.84
N ARG A 220 3.73 -1.41 7.70
CA ARG A 220 3.85 -0.46 6.58
C ARG A 220 4.80 0.70 6.85
N ALA A 221 5.34 0.82 8.06
CA ALA A 221 6.31 1.85 8.39
C ALA A 221 7.51 1.88 7.40
N PRO A 222 8.10 0.74 7.01
CA PRO A 222 9.24 0.70 6.08
C PRO A 222 8.89 1.23 4.68
N LEU A 223 7.75 0.78 4.16
CA LEU A 223 7.26 1.21 2.85
C LEU A 223 6.94 2.70 2.85
N SER A 224 6.38 3.20 3.96
CA SER A 224 6.11 4.63 4.14
C SER A 224 7.40 5.44 4.10
N ALA A 225 8.46 4.94 4.74
CA ALA A 225 9.76 5.58 4.72
C ALA A 225 10.40 5.58 3.33
N LEU A 226 10.32 4.47 2.60
CA LEU A 226 10.78 4.37 1.22
C LEU A 226 10.03 5.34 0.28
N LEU A 227 8.71 5.48 0.46
CA LEU A 227 7.91 6.44 -0.31
C LEU A 227 8.32 7.89 -0.01
N LEU A 228 8.57 8.25 1.25
CA LEU A 228 9.08 9.58 1.63
C LEU A 228 10.46 9.85 1.02
N LEU A 229 11.38 8.88 1.10
CA LEU A 229 12.71 8.99 0.50
C LEU A 229 12.61 9.16 -1.01
N GLY A 230 11.83 8.32 -1.69
CA GLY A 230 11.58 8.44 -3.13
C GLY A 230 10.97 9.78 -3.51
N TYR A 231 10.07 10.31 -2.67
CA TYR A 231 9.46 11.61 -2.89
C TYR A 231 10.50 12.75 -2.81
N HIS A 232 11.21 12.86 -1.69
CA HIS A 232 12.13 13.97 -1.44
C HIS A 232 13.40 13.91 -2.28
N THR A 233 13.87 12.72 -2.67
CA THR A 233 15.11 12.57 -3.46
C THR A 233 14.87 12.59 -4.97
N PHE A 234 13.75 12.06 -5.45
CA PHE A 234 13.51 11.87 -6.89
C PHE A 234 12.28 12.62 -7.39
N ALA A 235 11.10 12.37 -6.81
CA ALA A 235 9.85 12.87 -7.37
C ALA A 235 9.75 14.41 -7.32
N ALA A 236 10.11 15.04 -6.19
CA ALA A 236 10.07 16.49 -6.03
C ALA A 236 10.89 17.19 -7.15
N HIS A 237 12.11 16.70 -7.38
CA HIS A 237 13.03 17.23 -8.39
C HIS A 237 12.52 17.04 -9.83
N ILE A 238 11.95 15.87 -10.17
CA ILE A 238 11.46 15.59 -11.53
C ILE A 238 10.19 16.36 -11.86
N PHE A 239 9.28 16.50 -10.89
CA PHE A 239 8.03 17.22 -11.11
C PHE A 239 8.17 18.74 -11.01
N GLY A 240 9.40 19.26 -10.83
CA GLY A 240 9.68 20.69 -10.73
C GLY A 240 9.17 21.33 -9.44
N ASN A 241 8.80 20.52 -8.45
CA ASN A 241 8.46 20.97 -7.11
C ASN A 241 9.79 21.05 -6.33
N SER A 242 10.39 22.22 -6.20
CA SER A 242 11.68 22.41 -5.51
C SER A 242 11.66 22.14 -4.00
N ASP A 243 10.62 21.48 -3.48
CA ASP A 243 10.31 21.27 -2.07
C ASP A 243 10.81 19.91 -1.53
N GLY A 244 11.82 19.31 -2.16
CA GLY A 244 12.48 18.12 -1.63
C GLY A 244 13.21 18.43 -0.33
N ASP A 245 12.91 17.72 0.77
CA ASP A 245 13.52 17.94 2.08
C ASP A 245 14.53 16.82 2.37
N LEU A 246 15.80 17.12 2.06
CA LEU A 246 16.93 16.22 2.28
C LEU A 246 17.21 16.00 3.77
N GLU A 247 16.90 16.99 4.62
CA GLU A 247 17.10 16.90 6.07
C GLU A 247 16.10 15.90 6.68
N LYS A 248 14.83 15.97 6.28
CA LYS A 248 13.83 14.95 6.64
C LYS A 248 14.23 13.55 6.19
N SER A 249 14.76 13.43 4.97
CA SER A 249 15.28 12.16 4.45
C SER A 249 16.41 11.62 5.33
N HIS A 250 17.34 12.48 5.75
CA HIS A 250 18.44 12.12 6.63
C HIS A 250 17.96 11.68 8.02
N MET A 251 17.07 12.45 8.66
CA MET A 251 16.48 12.10 9.95
C MET A 251 15.75 10.76 9.93
N LEU A 252 15.02 10.49 8.84
CA LEU A 252 14.31 9.22 8.68
C LEU A 252 15.29 8.05 8.55
N ILE A 253 16.34 8.20 7.75
CA ILE A 253 17.40 7.20 7.63
C ILE A 253 18.06 6.95 8.99
N GLU A 254 18.42 8.01 9.73
CA GLU A 254 19.00 7.87 11.07
C GLU A 254 18.09 7.10 12.03
N HIS A 255 16.78 7.40 12.03
CA HIS A 255 15.80 6.68 12.84
C HIS A 255 15.85 5.18 12.54
N TYR A 256 15.80 4.79 11.27
CA TYR A 256 15.84 3.39 10.85
C TYR A 256 17.19 2.72 11.13
N LEU A 257 18.31 3.44 10.99
CA LEU A 257 19.63 2.91 11.32
C LEU A 257 19.77 2.65 12.82
N LYS A 258 19.34 3.58 13.69
CA LYS A 258 19.34 3.42 15.16
C LYS A 258 18.41 2.29 15.61
N ARG A 259 17.24 2.16 14.96
CA ARG A 259 16.26 1.12 15.25
C ARG A 259 16.74 -0.29 14.89
N ASN A 260 17.56 -0.42 13.85
CA ASN A 260 18.03 -1.70 13.31
C ASN A 260 19.51 -2.01 13.62
N SER A 261 20.21 -1.19 14.41
CA SER A 261 21.58 -1.47 14.84
C SER A 261 21.57 -2.45 16.02
N ASN A 262 21.40 -3.74 15.72
CA ASN A 262 21.75 -4.86 16.58
C ASN A 262 22.50 -5.91 15.76
#